data_AF-A0A221W141-F1
#
_entry.id   AF-A0A221W141-F1
#
_cell.length_a   1.000
_cell.length_b   1.000
_cell.length_c   1.000
_cell.angle_alpha   90.00
_cell.angle_beta   90.00
_cell.angle_gamma   90.00
#
_symmetry.space_group_name_H-M   'P 1'
#
loop_
_entity.id
_entity.type
_entity.pdbx_description
1 polymer ?
#
loop_
_entity_poly.entity_id
_entity_poly.type
_entity_poly.pdbx_seq_one_letter_code
_entity_poly.pdbx_strand_id
1 'polypeptide(L)'
;MSGTGAGSSGTPVEVRVAALALAGGAAAFLLVGIIRWLTEGGFDVVGLPLVIFLAVGSAAAGLFTGRAGLRVFAMVIAVLVALLYLQFVLNDGFWWVRVLGGLAAAGTVYAVVLLNTGPARGFFGLEGPGGR
;
A
#
# COMPACT_ATOMS: atom_id res chain seq x y z
N MET A 1 -31.82 16.75 25.73
CA MET A 1 -32.16 15.67 24.78
C MET A 1 -30.89 15.26 24.06
N SER A 2 -30.32 14.13 24.48
CA SER A 2 -29.09 13.52 23.96
C SER A 2 -29.39 12.74 22.69
N GLY A 3 -28.82 13.19 21.56
CA GLY A 3 -28.73 12.43 20.32
C GLY A 3 -27.28 12.05 20.08
N THR A 4 -26.92 10.85 20.52
CA THR A 4 -25.63 10.19 20.32
C THR A 4 -25.39 9.91 18.83
N GLY A 5 -24.60 10.75 18.17
CA GLY A 5 -23.96 10.42 16.90
C GLY A 5 -22.79 9.48 17.15
N ALA A 6 -23.07 8.18 17.24
CA ALA A 6 -22.04 7.14 17.23
C ALA A 6 -21.37 7.09 15.84
N GLY A 7 -20.36 7.93 15.62
CA GLY A 7 -19.43 7.78 14.50
C GLY A 7 -18.31 6.85 14.93
N SER A 8 -18.25 5.65 14.34
CA SER A 8 -17.41 4.51 14.73
C SER A 8 -16.03 4.86 15.31
N SER A 9 -15.74 4.39 16.53
CA SER A 9 -14.42 4.43 17.20
C SER A 9 -13.37 3.49 16.54
N GLY A 10 -13.37 3.40 15.21
CA GLY A 10 -12.59 2.45 14.44
C GLY A 10 -11.77 3.13 13.35
N THR A 11 -10.74 2.43 12.86
CA THR A 11 -9.90 2.91 11.75
C THR A 11 -10.75 3.32 10.53
N PRO A 12 -10.57 4.53 9.97
CA PRO A 12 -11.33 5.00 8.82
C PRO A 12 -11.24 4.05 7.62
N VAL A 13 -12.29 4.05 6.80
CA VAL A 13 -12.35 3.17 5.62
C VAL A 13 -11.21 3.46 4.64
N GLU A 14 -10.80 4.72 4.50
CA GLU A 14 -9.70 5.16 3.65
C GLU A 14 -8.38 4.53 4.07
N VAL A 15 -8.11 4.47 5.38
CA VAL A 15 -6.90 3.85 5.92
C VAL A 15 -6.95 2.33 5.73
N ARG A 16 -8.11 1.70 5.93
CA ARG A 16 -8.30 0.26 5.70
C ARG A 16 -8.13 -0.10 4.24
N VAL A 17 -8.73 0.65 3.32
CA VAL A 17 -8.62 0.43 1.87
C VAL A 17 -7.20 0.72 1.40
N ALA A 18 -6.53 1.76 1.90
CA ALA A 18 -5.12 2.01 1.61
C ALA A 18 -4.24 0.85 2.08
N ALA A 19 -4.42 0.37 3.32
CA ALA A 19 -3.67 -0.78 3.83
C ALA A 19 -3.91 -2.05 3.01
N LEU A 20 -5.16 -2.31 2.61
CA LEU A 20 -5.51 -3.45 1.74
C LEU A 20 -4.91 -3.32 0.34
N ALA A 21 -4.91 -2.12 -0.26
CA ALA A 21 -4.33 -1.89 -1.57
C ALA A 21 -2.80 -2.09 -1.54
N LEU A 22 -2.12 -1.59 -0.50
CA LEU A 22 -0.69 -1.77 -0.28
C LEU A 22 -0.35 -3.26 -0.07
N ALA A 23 -0.98 -3.90 0.91
CA ALA A 23 -0.71 -5.29 1.25
C ALA A 23 -1.10 -6.24 0.11
N GLY A 24 -2.24 -6.00 -0.54
CA GLY A 24 -2.73 -6.79 -1.67
C GLY A 24 -1.82 -6.67 -2.90
N GLY A 25 -1.39 -5.46 -3.24
CA GLY A 25 -0.43 -5.25 -4.33
C GLY A 25 0.91 -5.95 -4.07
N ALA A 26 1.43 -5.83 -2.85
CA ALA A 26 2.67 -6.49 -2.45
C ALA A 26 2.56 -8.02 -2.41
N ALA A 27 1.43 -8.55 -1.93
CA ALA A 27 1.16 -9.98 -1.92
C ALA A 27 1.04 -10.54 -3.34
N ALA A 28 0.29 -9.86 -4.22
CA ALA A 28 0.17 -10.24 -5.62
C ALA A 28 1.53 -10.25 -6.31
N PHE A 29 2.36 -9.24 -6.05
CA PHE A 29 3.69 -9.16 -6.62
C PHE A 29 4.64 -10.25 -6.09
N LEU A 30 4.55 -10.60 -4.79
CA LEU A 30 5.27 -11.74 -4.25
C LEU A 30 4.84 -13.05 -4.91
N LEU A 31 3.54 -13.26 -5.14
CA LEU A 31 3.05 -14.43 -5.86
C LEU A 31 3.63 -14.51 -7.27
N VAL A 32 3.76 -13.39 -7.98
CA VAL A 32 4.46 -13.36 -9.28
C VAL A 32 5.91 -13.84 -9.14
N GLY A 33 6.64 -13.34 -8.13
CA GLY A 33 8.02 -13.75 -7.86
C GLY A 33 8.14 -15.24 -7.55
N ILE A 34 7.23 -15.78 -6.73
CA ILE A 34 7.19 -17.21 -6.38
C ILE A 34 6.89 -18.05 -7.62
N ILE A 35 5.90 -17.69 -8.43
CA ILE A 35 5.57 -18.42 -9.67
C ILE A 35 6.80 -18.47 -10.57
N ARG A 36 7.46 -17.33 -10.81
CA ARG A 36 8.66 -17.27 -11.65
C ARG A 36 9.80 -18.08 -11.08
N TRP A 37 10.01 -18.05 -9.76
CA TRP A 37 11.02 -18.87 -9.11
C TRP A 37 10.77 -20.37 -9.31
N LEU A 38 9.52 -20.81 -9.20
CA LEU A 38 9.13 -22.21 -9.40
C LEU A 38 9.24 -22.67 -10.86
N THR A 39 9.07 -21.77 -11.83
CA THR A 39 9.09 -22.11 -13.27
C THR A 39 10.45 -21.91 -13.93
N GLU A 40 11.19 -20.86 -13.55
CA GLU A 40 12.45 -20.45 -14.17
C GLU A 40 13.67 -20.85 -13.31
N GLY A 41 13.48 -21.09 -12.01
CA GLY A 41 14.58 -21.27 -11.05
C GLY A 41 15.26 -19.93 -10.68
N GLY A 42 16.24 -20.00 -9.78
CA GLY A 42 17.02 -18.83 -9.35
C GLY A 42 16.36 -17.98 -8.24
N PHE A 43 17.07 -17.69 -7.15
CA PHE A 43 16.52 -16.88 -6.05
C PHE A 43 16.44 -15.38 -6.40
N ASP A 44 17.18 -14.96 -7.41
CA ASP A 44 17.22 -13.59 -7.93
C ASP A 44 15.85 -13.08 -8.37
N VAL A 45 14.96 -13.96 -8.86
CA VAL A 45 13.60 -13.58 -9.28
C VAL A 45 12.60 -13.40 -8.13
N VAL A 46 12.85 -13.98 -6.94
CA VAL A 46 11.95 -13.87 -5.77
C VAL A 46 12.48 -12.91 -4.69
N GLY A 47 13.79 -12.65 -4.66
CA GLY A 47 14.42 -11.81 -3.64
C GLY A 47 13.83 -10.40 -3.57
N LEU A 48 13.71 -9.71 -4.71
CA LEU A 48 13.11 -8.36 -4.75
C LEU A 48 11.62 -8.37 -4.36
N PRO A 49 10.75 -9.23 -4.93
CA PRO A 49 9.36 -9.36 -4.48
C PRO A 49 9.20 -9.62 -2.99
N LEU A 50 10.07 -10.45 -2.39
CA LEU A 50 10.05 -10.73 -0.95
C LEU A 50 10.39 -9.49 -0.12
N VAL A 51 11.43 -8.75 -0.49
CA VAL A 51 11.78 -7.49 0.19
C VAL A 51 10.65 -6.48 0.10
N ILE A 52 10.03 -6.33 -1.07
CA ILE A 52 8.87 -5.45 -1.26
C ILE A 52 7.71 -5.89 -0.37
N PHE A 53 7.40 -7.19 -0.32
CA PHE A 53 6.34 -7.72 0.53
C PHE A 53 6.53 -7.39 2.00
N LEU A 54 7.75 -7.58 2.52
CA LEU A 54 8.06 -7.28 3.92
C LEU A 54 8.01 -5.76 4.20
N ALA A 55 8.59 -4.95 3.31
CA ALA A 55 8.63 -3.50 3.49
C ALA A 55 7.23 -2.87 3.39
N VAL A 56 6.46 -3.21 2.35
CA VAL A 56 5.10 -2.69 2.16
C VAL A 56 4.14 -3.28 3.17
N GLY A 57 4.25 -4.57 3.49
CA GLY A 57 3.42 -5.25 4.47
C GLY A 57 3.59 -4.65 5.87
N SER A 58 4.82 -4.39 6.31
CA SER A 58 5.10 -3.72 7.58
C SER A 58 4.60 -2.27 7.59
N ALA A 59 4.76 -1.53 6.48
CA ALA A 59 4.20 -0.19 6.33
C ALA A 59 2.66 -0.18 6.42
N ALA A 60 2.00 -1.11 5.72
CA ALA A 60 0.55 -1.26 5.72
C ALA A 60 0.02 -1.61 7.12
N ALA A 61 0.68 -2.53 7.84
CA ALA A 61 0.36 -2.85 9.22
C ALA A 61 0.56 -1.62 10.16
N GLY A 62 1.62 -0.84 9.92
CA GLY A 62 1.92 0.38 10.67
C GLY A 62 0.82 1.44 10.58
N LEU A 63 0.02 1.48 9.51
CA LEU A 63 -1.07 2.44 9.35
C LEU A 63 -2.14 2.30 10.44
N PHE A 64 -2.39 1.10 10.96
CA PHE A 64 -3.39 0.88 12.00
C PHE A 64 -3.02 1.47 13.37
N THR A 65 -1.77 1.90 13.54
CA THR A 65 -1.31 2.52 14.79
C THR A 65 -1.76 3.97 14.97
N GLY A 66 -2.28 4.62 13.92
CA GLY A 66 -2.66 6.04 13.96
C GLY A 66 -1.50 7.03 14.11
N ARG A 67 -0.23 6.58 14.00
CA ARG A 67 0.94 7.46 14.13
C ARG A 67 1.26 8.20 12.83
N ALA A 68 1.29 9.53 12.87
CA ALA A 68 1.62 10.37 11.70
C ALA A 68 2.97 10.01 11.04
N GLY A 69 4.00 9.66 11.83
CA GLY A 69 5.30 9.24 11.29
C GLY A 69 5.20 7.96 10.45
N LEU A 70 4.39 6.99 10.87
CA LEU A 70 4.19 5.74 10.14
C LEU A 70 3.36 5.93 8.88
N ARG A 71 2.44 6.90 8.87
CA ARG A 71 1.75 7.34 7.64
C ARG A 71 2.74 7.88 6.61
N VAL A 72 3.62 8.79 6.99
CA VAL A 72 4.63 9.37 6.08
C VAL A 72 5.56 8.28 5.56
N PHE A 73 6.05 7.40 6.44
CA PHE A 73 6.84 6.25 6.05
C PHE A 73 6.13 5.35 5.03
N ALA A 74 4.86 5.03 5.26
CA ALA A 74 4.07 4.23 4.34
C ALA A 74 3.87 4.92 2.98
N MET A 75 3.68 6.24 2.96
CA MET A 75 3.60 7.00 1.70
C MET A 75 4.91 6.95 0.92
N VAL A 76 6.05 7.17 1.58
CA VAL A 76 7.37 7.13 0.94
C VAL A 76 7.62 5.74 0.35
N ILE A 77 7.38 4.68 1.12
CA ILE A 77 7.49 3.31 0.61
C ILE A 77 6.54 3.06 -0.56
N ALA A 78 5.28 3.49 -0.47
CA ALA A 78 4.31 3.28 -1.54
C ALA A 78 4.75 3.94 -2.85
N VAL A 79 5.29 5.16 -2.80
CA VAL A 79 5.82 5.87 -3.98
C VAL A 79 7.02 5.15 -4.57
N LEU A 80 8.01 4.79 -3.74
CA LEU A 80 9.20 4.07 -4.21
C LEU A 80 8.82 2.73 -4.86
N VAL A 81 7.90 1.99 -4.24
CA VAL A 81 7.44 0.69 -4.75
C VAL A 81 6.58 0.84 -6.00
N ALA A 82 5.77 1.89 -6.12
CA ALA A 82 5.03 2.17 -7.35
C ALA A 82 5.99 2.35 -8.54
N LEU A 83 7.12 3.03 -8.35
CA LEU A 83 8.16 3.17 -9.37
C LEU A 83 8.80 1.81 -9.70
N LEU A 84 9.06 0.97 -8.70
CA LEU A 84 9.57 -0.38 -8.93
C LEU A 84 8.57 -1.22 -9.74
N TYR A 85 7.28 -1.18 -9.41
CA TYR A 85 6.26 -1.87 -10.19
C TYR A 85 6.18 -1.35 -11.63
N LEU A 86 6.33 -0.05 -11.84
CA LEU A 86 6.34 0.54 -13.17
C LEU A 86 7.51 0.01 -14.02
N GLN A 87 8.66 -0.28 -13.41
CA GLN A 87 9.77 -0.93 -14.12
C GLN A 87 9.35 -2.28 -14.74
N PHE A 88 8.53 -3.07 -14.03
CA PHE A 88 7.99 -4.32 -14.58
C PHE A 88 6.97 -4.10 -15.68
N VAL A 89 6.22 -3.00 -15.64
CA VAL A 89 5.30 -2.60 -16.71
C VAL A 89 6.05 -2.21 -17.97
N LEU A 90 7.20 -1.56 -17.84
CA LEU A 90 8.00 -1.05 -18.95
C LEU A 90 8.94 -2.10 -19.56
N ASN A 91 9.29 -3.14 -18.80
CA ASN A 91 10.18 -4.20 -19.25
C ASN A 91 9.52 -5.15 -20.27
N ASP A 92 10.31 -5.70 -21.18
CA ASP A 92 9.89 -6.65 -22.23
C ASP A 92 9.79 -8.10 -21.71
N GLY A 93 9.07 -8.27 -20.60
CA GLY A 93 8.74 -9.55 -20.00
C GLY A 93 7.36 -10.07 -20.39
N PHE A 94 6.89 -11.09 -19.65
CA PHE A 94 5.55 -11.65 -19.81
C PHE A 94 4.46 -10.60 -19.65
N TRP A 95 3.51 -10.55 -20.59
CA TRP A 95 2.44 -9.55 -20.61
C TRP A 95 1.62 -9.51 -19.31
N TRP A 96 1.39 -10.66 -18.68
CA TRP A 96 0.60 -10.75 -17.44
C TRP A 96 1.35 -10.15 -16.24
N VAL A 97 2.69 -10.21 -16.22
CA VAL A 97 3.52 -9.53 -15.21
C VAL A 97 3.39 -8.02 -15.34
N ARG A 98 3.34 -7.51 -16.58
CA ARG A 98 3.15 -6.08 -16.86
C ARG A 98 1.78 -5.62 -16.37
N VAL A 99 0.73 -6.39 -16.63
CA VAL A 99 -0.64 -6.07 -16.16
C VAL A 99 -0.71 -6.06 -14.63
N LEU A 100 -0.21 -7.09 -13.96
CA LEU A 100 -0.21 -7.17 -12.50
C LEU A 100 0.65 -6.06 -11.87
N GLY A 101 1.81 -5.76 -12.45
CA GLY A 101 2.66 -4.64 -12.03
C GLY A 101 1.95 -3.29 -12.18
N GLY A 102 1.23 -3.07 -13.27
CA GLY A 102 0.46 -1.84 -13.50
C GLY A 102 -0.69 -1.68 -12.50
N LEU A 103 -1.42 -2.77 -12.21
CA LEU A 103 -2.47 -2.77 -11.19
C LEU A 103 -1.89 -2.52 -9.79
N ALA A 104 -0.76 -3.15 -9.45
CA ALA A 104 -0.10 -2.95 -8.16
C ALA A 104 0.41 -1.51 -8.01
N ALA A 105 0.95 -0.91 -9.09
CA ALA A 105 1.37 0.49 -9.14
C ALA A 105 0.20 1.46 -8.97
N ALA A 106 -0.92 1.20 -9.66
CA ALA A 106 -2.13 2.00 -9.49
C ALA A 106 -2.69 1.90 -8.06
N GLY A 107 -2.68 0.70 -7.48
CA GLY A 107 -3.11 0.47 -6.11
C GLY A 107 -2.25 1.20 -5.07
N THR A 108 -0.92 1.21 -5.21
CA THR A 108 -0.03 1.95 -4.32
C THR A 108 -0.20 3.46 -4.45
N VAL A 109 -0.35 3.99 -5.68
CA VAL A 109 -0.64 5.42 -5.89
C VAL A 109 -2.00 5.80 -5.29
N TYR A 110 -3.02 4.97 -5.49
CA TYR A 110 -4.34 5.20 -4.91
C TYR A 110 -4.32 5.19 -3.37
N ALA A 111 -3.52 4.31 -2.76
CA ALA A 111 -3.31 4.31 -1.31
C ALA A 111 -2.72 5.63 -0.80
N VAL A 112 -1.76 6.23 -1.53
CA VAL A 112 -1.19 7.54 -1.18
C VAL A 112 -2.27 8.64 -1.24
N VAL A 113 -3.14 8.60 -2.25
CA VAL A 113 -4.27 9.55 -2.36
C VAL A 113 -5.22 9.39 -1.17
N LEU A 114 -5.63 8.16 -0.85
CA LEU A 114 -6.52 7.88 0.29
C LEU A 114 -5.92 8.33 1.63
N LEU A 115 -4.62 8.15 1.83
CA LEU A 115 -3.95 8.59 3.05
C LEU A 115 -3.82 10.12 3.16
N ASN A 116 -4.15 10.87 2.10
CA ASN A 116 -4.17 12.35 2.08
C ASN A 116 -5.59 12.95 2.21
N THR A 117 -6.64 12.14 2.31
CA THR A 117 -8.01 12.63 2.53
C THR A 117 -8.20 13.16 3.97
N GLY A 118 -9.22 13.99 4.18
CA GLY A 118 -9.58 14.54 5.50
C GLY A 118 -9.73 13.45 6.58
N PRO A 119 -10.60 12.44 6.40
CA PRO A 119 -10.79 11.38 7.40
C PRO A 119 -9.50 10.65 7.79
N ALA A 120 -8.62 10.38 6.81
CA ALA A 120 -7.32 9.78 7.09
C ALA A 120 -6.41 10.75 7.88
N ARG A 121 -6.35 12.03 7.49
CA ARG A 121 -5.54 13.05 8.19
C ARG A 121 -6.00 13.27 9.62
N GLY A 122 -7.31 13.30 9.87
CA GLY A 122 -7.90 13.37 11.20
C GLY A 122 -7.50 12.17 12.06
N PHE A 123 -7.55 10.95 11.51
CA PHE A 123 -7.10 9.74 12.21
C PHE A 123 -5.61 9.75 12.60
N PHE A 124 -4.77 10.39 11.80
CA PHE A 124 -3.35 10.57 12.12
C PHE A 124 -3.03 11.82 12.95
N GLY A 125 -4.05 12.56 13.42
CA GLY A 125 -3.89 13.75 14.26
C GLY A 125 -3.29 14.96 13.53
N LEU A 126 -3.51 15.07 12.21
CA LEU A 126 -2.94 16.12 11.36
C LEU A 126 -3.89 17.29 11.10
N GLU A 127 -5.12 17.24 11.62
CA GLU A 127 -6.07 18.35 11.57
C GLU A 127 -5.94 19.17 12.85
N GLY A 128 -5.70 20.49 12.70
CA GLY A 128 -5.68 21.42 13.82
C GLY A 128 -7.08 21.66 14.40
N PRO A 129 -7.20 22.35 15.55
CA PRO A 129 -8.47 22.53 16.28
C PRO A 129 -9.64 23.26 15.57
N GLY A 130 -9.61 23.45 14.26
CA GLY A 130 -10.66 24.16 13.49
C GLY A 130 -10.89 23.67 12.06
N GLY A 131 -10.31 22.54 11.65
CA GLY A 131 -10.56 21.96 10.32
C GLY A 131 -11.87 21.18 10.28
N ARG A 132 -12.97 21.87 9.96
CA ARG A 132 -14.20 21.25 9.45
C ARG A 132 -14.20 21.32 7.93
#